data_AF-A0A077FI19-F1
#
_entry.id   AF-A0A077FI19-F1
#
_cell.length_a   1.000
_cell.length_b   1.000
_cell.length_c   1.000
_cell.angle_alpha   90.00
_cell.angle_beta   90.00
_cell.angle_gamma   90.00
#
_symmetry.space_group_name_H-M   'P 1'
#
loop_
_entity.id
_entity.type
_entity.pdbx_description
1 polymer ?
#
loop_
_entity_poly.entity_id
_entity_poly.type
_entity_poly.pdbx_seq_one_letter_code
_entity_poly.pdbx_strand_id
1 'polypeptide(L)'
;MEVAYESESKGYLPALLAVSKDSKNNIRAVQIIYLDKEIGNKADIKVKKRSYGTLKGSLVEISKSNNESNTYIVAEGIETALSIKEAGINANIYMLHLV
;
A
#
# COMPACT_ATOMS: atom_id res chain seq x y z
N MET A 1 10.33 10.65 -2.21
CA MET A 1 10.28 9.17 -2.17
C MET A 1 10.60 8.77 -0.76
N GLU A 2 9.72 8.05 -0.06
CA GLU A 2 10.00 7.62 1.32
C GLU A 2 11.05 6.50 1.33
N VAL A 3 11.80 6.41 2.43
CA VAL A 3 12.79 5.35 2.65
C VAL A 3 12.42 4.56 3.89
N ALA A 4 12.61 3.25 3.84
CA ALA A 4 12.36 2.36 4.96
C ALA A 4 13.63 1.58 5.28
N TYR A 5 13.86 1.34 6.56
CA TYR A 5 14.95 0.46 7.01
C TYR A 5 14.64 -0.98 6.61
N GLU A 6 15.62 -1.64 6.00
CA GLU A 6 15.58 -3.05 5.63
C GLU A 6 16.63 -3.77 6.48
N SER A 7 16.16 -4.70 7.32
CA SER A 7 16.98 -5.24 8.40
C SER A 7 18.02 -6.26 7.96
N GLU A 8 17.81 -6.95 6.84
CA GLU A 8 18.75 -7.97 6.36
C GLU A 8 20.00 -7.34 5.72
N SER A 9 19.81 -6.28 4.93
CA SER A 9 20.86 -5.44 4.35
C SER A 9 21.44 -4.41 5.33
N LYS A 10 20.79 -4.21 6.49
CA LYS A 10 21.13 -3.18 7.49
C LYS A 10 21.24 -1.78 6.87
N GLY A 11 20.33 -1.46 5.97
CA GLY A 11 20.35 -0.22 5.19
C GLY A 11 18.96 0.37 4.99
N TYR A 12 18.91 1.52 4.34
CA TYR A 12 17.66 2.16 3.93
C TYR A 12 17.47 1.99 2.44
N LEU A 13 16.27 1.55 2.05
CA LEU A 13 15.87 1.44 0.66
C LEU A 13 14.65 2.34 0.41
N PRO A 14 14.50 2.90 -0.80
CA PRO A 14 13.24 3.50 -1.22
C PRO A 14 12.09 2.51 -1.01
N ALA A 15 10.94 3.01 -0.58
CA ALA A 15 9.81 2.15 -0.30
C ALA A 15 8.46 2.81 -0.60
N LEU A 16 7.50 1.96 -0.95
CA LEU A 16 6.08 2.30 -0.94
C LEU A 16 5.49 1.86 0.40
N LEU A 17 4.89 2.81 1.12
CA LEU A 17 4.21 2.55 2.39
C LEU A 17 2.68 2.59 2.18
N ALA A 18 2.02 1.47 2.43
CA ALA A 18 0.57 1.38 2.51
C ALA A 18 0.16 1.42 4.00
N VAL A 19 -0.41 2.55 4.43
CA VAL A 19 -0.74 2.82 5.83
C VAL A 19 -2.25 2.72 6.03
N SER A 20 -2.69 1.80 6.90
CA SER A 20 -4.08 1.72 7.32
C SER A 20 -4.29 2.50 8.61
N LYS A 21 -5.47 3.11 8.73
CA LYS A 21 -5.87 3.86 9.92
C LYS A 21 -7.20 3.35 10.45
N ASP A 22 -7.38 3.46 11.76
CA ASP A 22 -8.67 3.18 12.40
C ASP A 22 -9.64 4.37 12.26
N SER A 23 -10.86 4.23 12.78
CA SER A 23 -11.89 5.28 12.76
C SER A 23 -11.52 6.51 13.60
N LYS A 24 -10.50 6.42 14.44
CA LYS A 24 -9.94 7.52 15.23
C LYS A 24 -8.68 8.12 14.58
N ASN A 25 -8.37 7.73 13.34
CA ASN A 25 -7.21 8.16 12.56
C ASN A 25 -5.85 7.71 13.15
N ASN A 26 -5.83 6.72 14.04
CA ASN A 26 -4.59 6.11 14.52
C ASN A 26 -4.07 5.09 13.49
N ILE A 27 -2.76 4.98 13.35
CA ILE A 27 -2.14 3.95 12.50
C ILE A 27 -2.44 2.58 13.08
N ARG A 28 -3.09 1.73 12.27
CA ARG A 28 -3.44 0.35 12.65
C ARG A 28 -2.45 -0.67 12.10
N ALA A 29 -2.04 -0.48 10.85
CA ALA A 29 -1.04 -1.31 10.20
C ALA A 29 -0.29 -0.52 9.12
N VAL A 30 0.93 -0.99 8.83
CA VAL A 30 1.73 -0.49 7.71
C VAL A 30 2.26 -1.68 6.94
N GLN A 31 2.06 -1.68 5.64
CA GLN A 31 2.78 -2.56 4.72
C GLN A 31 3.82 -1.75 3.96
N ILE A 32 5.06 -2.25 3.96
CA ILE A 32 6.21 -1.67 3.29
C ILE A 32 6.56 -2.57 2.11
N ILE A 33 6.69 -1.99 0.92
CA ILE A 33 7.24 -2.65 -0.27
C ILE A 33 8.55 -1.94 -0.59
N TYR A 34 9.67 -2.66 -0.51
CA TYR A 34 10.98 -2.10 -0.82
C TYR A 34 11.16 -2.04 -2.33
N LEU A 35 11.71 -0.91 -2.80
CA LEU A 35 11.87 -0.60 -4.20
C LEU A 35 13.35 -0.49 -4.56
N ASP A 36 13.66 -0.91 -5.78
CA ASP A 36 14.93 -0.62 -6.42
C ASP A 36 15.04 0.89 -6.67
N LYS A 37 16.18 1.46 -6.30
CA LYS A 37 16.40 2.91 -6.36
C LYS A 37 16.46 3.46 -7.77
N GLU A 38 16.93 2.66 -8.73
CA GLU A 38 17.21 3.12 -10.08
C GLU A 38 16.00 2.90 -11.00
N ILE A 39 15.33 1.74 -10.90
CA ILE A 39 14.25 1.37 -11.82
C ILE A 39 12.85 1.40 -11.19
N GLY A 40 12.72 1.57 -9.87
CA GLY A 40 11.43 1.69 -9.18
C GLY A 40 10.62 0.39 -9.05
N ASN A 41 11.13 -0.73 -9.57
CA ASN A 41 10.55 -2.07 -9.35
C ASN A 41 10.73 -2.53 -7.90
N LYS A 42 10.09 -3.63 -7.52
CA LYS A 42 10.40 -4.29 -6.22
C LYS A 42 11.89 -4.61 -6.16
N ALA A 43 12.52 -4.23 -5.05
CA ALA A 43 13.93 -4.52 -4.82
C ALA A 43 14.20 -6.02 -4.91
N ASP A 44 15.33 -6.40 -5.50
CA ASP A 44 15.74 -7.81 -5.54
C ASP A 44 16.48 -8.21 -4.27
N ILE A 45 15.70 -8.28 -3.19
CA ILE A 45 16.11 -8.69 -1.86
C ILE A 45 15.25 -9.87 -1.41
N LYS A 46 15.72 -10.59 -0.39
CA LYS A 46 15.02 -11.77 0.15
C LYS A 46 13.66 -11.40 0.76
N VAL A 47 13.54 -10.28 1.48
CA VAL A 47 12.27 -9.80 2.05
C VAL A 47 11.78 -8.57 1.28
N LYS A 48 11.01 -8.78 0.20
CA LYS A 48 10.50 -7.70 -0.66
C LYS A 48 9.37 -6.87 -0.04
N LYS A 49 8.62 -7.47 0.88
CA LYS A 49 7.53 -6.83 1.62
C LYS A 49 7.66 -7.10 3.11
N ARG A 50 7.37 -6.09 3.92
CA ARG A 50 7.30 -6.20 5.38
C ARG A 50 6.01 -5.58 5.87
N SER A 51 5.49 -6.06 6.98
CA SER A 51 4.27 -5.49 7.55
C SER A 51 4.34 -5.41 9.06
N TYR A 52 3.70 -4.38 9.60
CA TYR A 52 3.66 -4.04 11.01
C TYR A 52 2.22 -3.78 11.44
N GLY A 53 1.87 -4.17 12.67
CA GLY A 53 0.52 -4.02 13.20
C GLY A 53 -0.45 -5.11 12.74
N THR A 54 -1.75 -4.85 12.88
CA THR A 54 -2.81 -5.83 12.56
C THR A 54 -3.30 -5.64 11.14
N LEU A 55 -2.67 -6.32 10.18
CA LEU A 55 -3.02 -6.23 8.77
C LEU A 55 -4.42 -6.76 8.46
N LYS A 56 -4.82 -7.90 9.02
CA LYS A 56 -6.10 -8.52 8.69
C LYS A 56 -7.26 -7.57 8.97
N GLY A 57 -8.08 -7.35 7.95
CA GLY A 57 -9.20 -6.41 8.00
C GLY A 57 -8.80 -4.93 7.99
N SER A 58 -7.51 -4.61 7.78
CA SER A 58 -7.06 -3.23 7.58
C SER A 58 -7.38 -2.77 6.18
N LEU A 59 -8.02 -1.60 6.10
CA LEU A 59 -8.36 -0.92 4.87
C LEU A 59 -7.38 0.23 4.61
N VAL A 60 -6.93 0.37 3.36
CA VAL A 60 -6.14 1.51 2.88
C VAL A 60 -6.94 2.19 1.78
N GLU A 61 -7.20 3.49 1.93
CA GLU A 61 -7.87 4.29 0.90
C GLU A 61 -6.88 4.71 -0.18
N ILE A 62 -7.22 4.47 -1.45
CA ILE A 62 -6.35 4.72 -2.60
C ILE A 62 -6.84 5.93 -3.39
N SER A 63 -8.16 6.05 -3.53
CA SER A 63 -8.84 7.22 -4.11
C SER A 63 -10.30 7.24 -3.71
N LYS A 64 -10.87 8.45 -3.70
CA LYS A 64 -12.32 8.68 -3.68
C LYS A 64 -12.78 9.12 -5.07
N SER A 65 -14.00 8.75 -5.44
CA SER A 65 -14.61 9.25 -6.67
C SER A 65 -14.87 10.75 -6.58
N ASN A 66 -14.69 11.47 -7.68
CA ASN A 66 -14.92 12.92 -7.74
C ASN A 66 -16.40 13.32 -7.81
N ASN A 67 -17.29 12.42 -8.24
CA ASN A 67 -18.71 12.72 -8.53
C ASN A 67 -19.68 11.88 -7.67
N GLU A 68 -19.30 11.53 -6.43
CA GLU A 68 -20.14 10.71 -5.54
C GLU A 68 -20.61 9.38 -6.17
N SER A 69 -19.75 8.75 -7.00
CA SER A 69 -20.01 7.41 -7.52
C SER A 69 -20.28 6.44 -6.37
N ASN A 70 -21.37 5.69 -6.46
CA ASN A 70 -21.73 4.61 -5.53
C ASN A 70 -20.92 3.33 -5.78
N THR A 71 -19.93 3.38 -6.65
CA THR A 71 -19.09 2.21 -6.97
C THR A 71 -17.91 2.13 -6.01
N TYR A 72 -17.76 0.97 -5.39
CA TYR A 72 -16.63 0.62 -4.53
C TYR A 72 -15.85 -0.52 -5.15
N ILE A 73 -14.54 -0.33 -5.27
CA ILE A 73 -13.62 -1.36 -5.75
C ILE A 73 -12.69 -1.72 -4.60
N VAL A 74 -12.69 -2.99 -4.23
CA VAL A 74 -11.83 -3.52 -3.17
C VAL A 74 -10.82 -4.47 -3.80
N ALA A 75 -9.55 -4.12 -3.71
CA ALA A 75 -8.44 -4.95 -4.14
C ALA A 75 -7.73 -5.57 -2.93
N GLU A 76 -7.16 -6.77 -3.11
CA GLU A 76 -6.41 -7.44 -2.03
C GLU A 76 -5.02 -6.82 -1.84
N GLY A 77 -4.33 -6.54 -2.93
CA GLY A 77 -2.99 -5.97 -2.95
C GLY A 77 -2.95 -4.48 -3.27
N ILE A 78 -1.98 -3.77 -2.70
CA ILE A 78 -1.75 -2.35 -3.00
C ILE A 78 -1.42 -2.13 -4.47
N GLU A 79 -0.65 -3.04 -5.09
CA GLU A 79 -0.27 -2.93 -6.50
C GLU A 79 -1.51 -2.98 -7.41
N THR A 80 -2.42 -3.92 -7.17
CA THR A 80 -3.67 -4.05 -7.93
C THR A 80 -4.55 -2.81 -7.75
N ALA A 81 -4.68 -2.32 -6.52
CA ALA A 81 -5.47 -1.12 -6.25
C ALA A 81 -4.91 0.12 -6.98
N LEU A 82 -3.58 0.25 -7.01
CA LEU A 82 -2.90 1.33 -7.73
C LEU A 82 -3.07 1.19 -9.26
N SER A 83 -2.98 -0.02 -9.82
CA SER A 83 -3.22 -0.23 -11.25
C SER A 83 -4.64 0.16 -11.66
N ILE A 84 -5.65 -0.11 -10.82
CA ILE A 84 -7.04 0.29 -11.07
C ILE A 84 -7.18 1.82 -11.06
N LYS A 85 -6.51 2.49 -10.11
CA LYS A 85 -6.46 3.96 -10.07
C LYS A 85 -5.77 4.54 -11.30
N GLU A 86 -4.65 3.96 -11.72
CA GLU A 86 -3.89 4.38 -12.89
C GLU A 86 -4.68 4.24 -14.18
N ALA A 87 -5.55 3.22 -14.29
CA ALA A 87 -6.46 3.03 -15.41
C ALA A 87 -7.54 4.13 -15.55
N GLY A 88 -7.62 5.09 -14.62
CA GLY A 88 -8.53 6.24 -14.70
C GLY A 88 -9.98 5.91 -14.33
N ILE A 89 -10.21 4.79 -13.63
CA ILE A 89 -11.55 4.39 -13.20
C ILE A 89 -12.05 5.32 -12.09
N ASN A 90 -13.17 6.01 -12.33
CA ASN A 90 -13.81 6.88 -11.35
C ASN A 90 -14.65 6.09 -10.34
N ALA A 91 -13.99 5.57 -9.31
CA ALA A 91 -14.62 4.82 -8.22
C ALA A 91 -13.93 5.12 -6.88
N ASN A 92 -14.58 4.73 -5.77
CA ASN A 92 -13.92 4.68 -4.47
C ASN A 92 -13.08 3.40 -4.42
N ILE A 93 -11.75 3.54 -4.40
CA ILE A 93 -10.81 2.42 -4.50
C ILE A 93 -10.16 2.22 -3.13
N TYR A 94 -10.24 0.99 -2.64
CA TYR A 94 -9.66 0.57 -1.39
C TYR A 94 -8.82 -0.69 -1.57
N MET A 95 -7.76 -0.79 -0.79
CA MET A 95 -7.04 -2.04 -0.56
C MET A 95 -7.49 -2.63 0.78
N LEU A 96 -7.79 -3.93 0.82
CA LEU A 96 -8.11 -4.67 2.05
C LEU A 96 -7.15 -5.84 2.21
N HIS A 97 -6.43 -5.90 3.34
CA HIS A 97 -5.65 -7.10 3.67
C HIS A 97 -6.58 -8.20 4.17
N LEU A 98 -6.72 -9.27 3.39
CA LEU A 98 -7.66 -10.37 3.67
C LEU A 98 -7.05 -11.48 4.54
N VAL A 99 -5.73 -11.68 4.47
CA VAL A 99 -5.00 -12.78 5.13
C VAL A 99 -3.82 -12.30 5.94
#